data_AF-A0A9P8CNI8-F1
#
_entry.id   AF-A0A9P8CNI8-F1
#
_cell.length_a   1.000
_cell.length_b   1.000
_cell.length_c   1.000
_cell.angle_alpha   90.00
_cell.angle_beta   90.00
_cell.angle_gamma   90.00
#
_symmetry.space_group_name_H-M   'P 1'
#
loop_
_entity.id
_entity.type
_entity.pdbx_description
1 polymer ?
#
loop_
_entity_poly.entity_id
_entity_poly.type
_entity_poly.pdbx_seq_one_letter_code
_entity_poly.pdbx_strand_id
1 'polypeptide(L)'
;MPRDQDENPGWTMFPDFTYALDSIAELSNLNAVEVHFDRFDQPDYWGSLEESFLMRQESLWKVFHAIEARKLGGQEKSTVTCLALSNLQNVYDKELEASSLFQSVIEDIRQLHLHVNTEVDEYGPEYDLHNDHLDWILRMPVLKALYLSETRIMTHASFTESFILGMTPVTHDWERLPFGAYGFQSRNDAVFTYHGRWHYFFGRIKSELKTLVDFRIAWGKSVSLGGDAVPWTREPRLAIEPELSISRYMVFNESRGFSGPGIYPMRNGEMYFGNGNPDPQPLQQDSRPIDNSGVPPANLAEMHEVDDKQALQDLLQATFARRL
;
A
#
# COMPACT_ATOMS: atom_id res chain seq x y z
N MET A 1 -23.41 -7.53 5.06
CA MET A 1 -24.79 -7.64 4.52
C MET A 1 -24.69 -8.35 3.18
N PRO A 2 -25.68 -9.15 2.73
CA PRO A 2 -25.69 -9.61 1.34
C PRO A 2 -25.78 -8.35 0.48
N ARG A 3 -24.82 -8.14 -0.44
CA ARG A 3 -24.96 -7.08 -1.44
C ARG A 3 -26.22 -7.39 -2.25
N ASP A 4 -27.21 -6.50 -2.19
CA ASP A 4 -28.33 -6.55 -3.10
C ASP A 4 -27.76 -6.57 -4.52
N GLN A 5 -28.18 -7.54 -5.32
CA GLN A 5 -27.77 -7.76 -6.71
C GLN A 5 -28.38 -6.69 -7.64
N ASP A 6 -28.39 -5.43 -7.21
CA ASP A 6 -28.62 -4.33 -8.13
C ASP A 6 -27.45 -4.34 -9.12
N GLU A 7 -27.80 -4.65 -10.36
CA GLU A 7 -26.91 -4.87 -11.50
C GLU A 7 -25.82 -3.81 -11.52
N ASN A 8 -24.61 -4.14 -11.06
CA ASN A 8 -23.45 -3.26 -11.15
C ASN A 8 -23.13 -3.11 -12.66
N PRO A 9 -23.48 -1.98 -13.32
CA PRO A 9 -23.39 -1.86 -14.77
C PRO A 9 -21.94 -1.66 -15.24
N GLY A 10 -20.96 -1.69 -14.33
CA GLY A 10 -19.56 -1.38 -14.61
C GLY A 10 -18.87 -2.34 -15.59
N TRP A 11 -19.16 -3.64 -15.55
CA TRP A 11 -18.40 -4.64 -16.32
C TRP A 11 -19.02 -5.03 -17.65
N THR A 12 -20.33 -4.85 -17.81
CA THR A 12 -20.96 -4.98 -19.13
C THR A 12 -20.40 -3.95 -20.13
N MET A 13 -19.73 -2.90 -19.64
CA MET A 13 -19.07 -1.89 -20.46
C MET A 13 -17.72 -2.33 -21.04
N PHE A 14 -17.06 -3.38 -20.52
CA PHE A 14 -15.74 -3.82 -21.00
C PHE A 14 -15.65 -5.35 -21.22
N PRO A 15 -16.43 -5.91 -22.16
CA PRO A 15 -16.44 -7.35 -22.43
C PRO A 15 -15.06 -7.87 -22.88
N ASP A 16 -14.33 -7.09 -23.66
CA ASP A 16 -13.00 -7.48 -24.15
C ASP A 16 -11.96 -7.55 -23.02
N PHE A 17 -12.03 -6.61 -22.06
CA PHE A 17 -11.17 -6.63 -20.88
C PHE A 17 -11.48 -7.83 -19.99
N THR A 18 -12.76 -8.09 -19.75
CA THR A 18 -13.20 -9.29 -18.99
C THR A 18 -12.71 -10.57 -19.66
N TYR A 19 -12.91 -10.69 -20.98
CA TYR A 19 -12.46 -11.83 -21.76
C TYR A 19 -10.94 -12.02 -21.68
N ALA A 20 -10.17 -10.93 -21.73
CA ALA A 20 -8.72 -10.97 -21.59
C ALA A 20 -8.29 -11.51 -20.21
N LEU A 21 -8.95 -11.08 -19.13
CA LEU A 21 -8.68 -11.60 -17.78
C LEU A 21 -9.04 -13.09 -17.66
N ASP A 22 -10.19 -13.50 -18.19
CA ASP A 22 -10.62 -14.91 -18.16
C ASP A 22 -9.67 -15.82 -18.97
N SER A 23 -9.12 -15.29 -20.07
CA SER A 23 -8.17 -16.00 -20.95
C SER A 23 -6.83 -16.35 -20.28
N ILE A 24 -6.49 -15.74 -19.12
CA ILE A 24 -5.34 -16.13 -18.29
C ILE A 24 -5.40 -17.64 -17.97
N ALA A 25 -6.61 -18.19 -17.79
CA ALA A 25 -6.80 -19.60 -17.49
C ALA A 25 -6.35 -20.52 -18.63
N GLU A 26 -6.29 -20.04 -19.87
CA GLU A 26 -6.02 -20.84 -21.09
C GLU A 26 -4.51 -20.93 -21.43
N LEU A 27 -3.68 -20.04 -20.90
CA LEU A 27 -2.27 -19.89 -21.30
C LEU A 27 -1.36 -20.99 -20.72
N SER A 28 -1.17 -22.13 -21.40
CA SER A 28 -0.50 -23.34 -20.86
C SER A 28 0.85 -23.14 -20.14
N ASN A 29 1.68 -22.18 -20.54
CA ASN A 29 3.02 -21.95 -19.98
C ASN A 29 3.13 -20.70 -19.08
N LEU A 30 2.00 -20.11 -18.65
CA LEU A 30 1.98 -18.96 -17.76
C LEU A 30 2.37 -19.34 -16.33
N ASN A 31 3.45 -18.74 -15.83
CA ASN A 31 3.97 -18.95 -14.46
C ASN A 31 4.03 -17.66 -13.61
N ALA A 32 3.78 -16.50 -14.23
CA ALA A 32 3.83 -15.20 -13.61
C ALA A 32 2.66 -14.35 -14.12
N VAL A 33 2.01 -13.64 -13.20
CA VAL A 33 0.96 -12.66 -13.51
C VAL A 33 1.37 -11.34 -12.91
N GLU A 34 1.31 -10.28 -13.70
CA GLU A 34 1.46 -8.92 -13.23
C GLU A 34 0.19 -8.14 -13.56
N VAL A 35 -0.30 -7.43 -12.55
CA VAL A 35 -1.46 -6.55 -12.65
C VAL A 35 -0.98 -5.14 -12.30
N HIS A 36 -1.12 -4.23 -13.26
CA HIS A 36 -0.93 -2.80 -13.03
C HIS A 36 -2.27 -2.11 -13.14
N PHE A 37 -2.67 -1.42 -12.09
CA PHE A 37 -3.72 -0.42 -12.15
C PHE A 37 -3.13 0.90 -12.63
N ASP A 38 -3.91 1.71 -13.34
CA ASP A 38 -3.40 2.99 -13.81
C ASP A 38 -3.11 3.92 -12.64
N ARG A 39 -2.08 4.77 -12.78
CA ARG A 39 -1.77 5.79 -11.78
C ARG A 39 -2.70 6.96 -12.00
N PHE A 40 -3.37 7.38 -10.94
CA PHE A 40 -4.08 8.65 -10.92
C PHE A 40 -3.07 9.81 -10.83
N ASP A 41 -2.30 10.04 -11.89
CA ASP A 41 -1.23 11.04 -11.85
C ASP A 41 -1.66 12.41 -12.39
N GLN A 42 -2.69 12.51 -13.25
CA GLN A 42 -3.45 13.74 -13.55
C GLN A 42 -4.78 13.37 -14.22
N PRO A 43 -5.91 14.06 -13.94
CA PRO A 43 -7.03 14.05 -14.87
C PRO A 43 -6.52 14.69 -16.15
N ASP A 44 -6.10 13.87 -17.10
CA ASP A 44 -5.88 14.34 -18.45
C ASP A 44 -7.20 14.99 -18.88
N TYR A 45 -7.10 16.24 -19.32
CA TYR A 45 -8.22 17.10 -19.74
C TYR A 45 -9.18 16.46 -20.77
N TRP A 46 -8.87 15.25 -21.21
CA TRP A 46 -9.56 14.43 -22.21
C TRP A 46 -10.55 13.42 -21.63
N GLY A 47 -10.73 13.36 -20.30
CA GLY A 47 -11.75 12.51 -19.68
C GLY A 47 -11.42 11.03 -19.81
N SER A 48 -10.18 10.64 -19.45
CA SER A 48 -9.82 9.25 -19.26
C SER A 48 -10.84 8.59 -18.31
N LEU A 49 -11.19 7.35 -18.63
CA LEU A 49 -12.05 6.53 -17.78
C LEU A 49 -11.28 6.26 -16.48
N GLU A 50 -11.68 6.97 -15.43
CA GLU A 50 -11.18 6.80 -14.08
C GLU A 50 -11.40 5.34 -13.63
N GLU A 51 -10.31 4.61 -13.38
CA GLU A 51 -10.37 3.27 -12.79
C GLU A 51 -10.85 3.38 -11.34
N SER A 52 -12.15 3.27 -11.13
CA SER A 52 -12.71 3.33 -9.77
C SER A 52 -12.18 2.19 -8.87
N PHE A 53 -12.20 2.44 -7.55
CA PHE A 53 -12.00 1.42 -6.50
C PHE A 53 -12.68 0.07 -6.84
N LEU A 54 -13.97 0.13 -7.22
CA LEU A 54 -14.76 -1.06 -7.53
C LEU A 54 -14.22 -1.81 -8.75
N MET A 55 -13.82 -1.09 -9.79
CA MET A 55 -13.20 -1.69 -10.98
C MET A 55 -11.89 -2.38 -10.65
N ARG A 56 -11.03 -1.76 -9.81
CA ARG A 56 -9.77 -2.39 -9.38
C ARG A 56 -10.04 -3.64 -8.54
N GLN A 57 -10.98 -3.57 -7.59
CA GLN A 57 -11.42 -4.71 -6.77
C GLN A 57 -11.93 -5.87 -7.64
N GLU A 58 -12.87 -5.61 -8.54
CA GLU A 58 -13.46 -6.63 -9.41
C GLU A 58 -12.44 -7.21 -10.40
N SER A 59 -11.49 -6.40 -10.89
CA SER A 59 -10.37 -6.88 -11.71
C SER A 59 -9.50 -7.88 -10.95
N LEU A 60 -9.19 -7.57 -9.68
CA LEU A 60 -8.41 -8.46 -8.82
C LEU A 60 -9.14 -9.79 -8.58
N TRP A 61 -10.44 -9.76 -8.29
CA TRP A 61 -11.26 -10.97 -8.19
C TRP A 61 -11.19 -11.83 -9.46
N LYS A 62 -11.34 -11.23 -10.64
CA LYS A 62 -11.26 -11.94 -11.92
C LYS A 62 -9.90 -12.58 -12.16
N VAL A 63 -8.82 -11.84 -11.89
CA VAL A 63 -7.45 -12.39 -12.00
C VAL A 63 -7.29 -13.61 -11.09
N PHE A 64 -7.74 -13.52 -9.84
CA PHE A 64 -7.64 -14.62 -8.88
C PHE A 64 -8.47 -15.84 -9.32
N HIS A 65 -9.70 -15.63 -9.80
CA HIS A 65 -10.53 -16.70 -10.37
C HIS A 65 -9.85 -17.37 -11.58
N ALA A 66 -9.22 -16.61 -12.47
CA ALA A 66 -8.54 -17.17 -13.61
C ALA A 66 -7.30 -18.00 -13.21
N ILE A 67 -6.55 -17.56 -12.19
CA ILE A 67 -5.43 -18.32 -11.61
C ILE A 67 -5.93 -19.61 -10.94
N GLU A 68 -7.04 -19.58 -10.21
CA GLU A 68 -7.61 -20.77 -9.59
C GLU A 68 -8.18 -21.75 -10.65
N ALA A 69 -8.94 -21.25 -11.63
CA ALA A 69 -9.48 -22.06 -12.71
C ALA A 69 -8.37 -22.78 -13.50
N ARG A 70 -7.24 -22.10 -13.68
CA ARG A 70 -6.02 -22.69 -14.26
C ARG A 70 -5.49 -23.85 -13.43
N LYS A 71 -5.37 -23.66 -12.12
CA LYS A 71 -4.90 -24.69 -11.18
C LYS A 71 -5.81 -25.92 -11.17
N LEU A 72 -7.12 -25.71 -11.28
CA LEU A 72 -8.11 -26.80 -11.37
C LEU A 72 -8.17 -27.47 -12.75
N GLY A 73 -7.67 -26.81 -13.79
CA GLY A 73 -7.73 -27.26 -15.19
C GLY A 73 -6.83 -28.43 -15.59
N GLY A 74 -6.09 -29.04 -14.66
CA GLY A 74 -5.32 -30.27 -14.87
C GLY A 74 -3.82 -30.10 -15.17
N GLN A 75 -3.12 -31.22 -15.33
CA GLN A 75 -1.64 -31.32 -15.34
C GLN A 75 -0.94 -30.63 -16.52
N GLU A 76 -1.66 -30.24 -17.57
CA GLU A 76 -1.08 -29.60 -18.75
C GLU A 76 -0.79 -28.11 -18.56
N LYS A 77 -1.26 -27.51 -17.46
CA LYS A 77 -1.08 -26.09 -17.16
C LYS A 77 -0.04 -25.90 -16.06
N SER A 78 0.94 -25.03 -16.32
CA SER A 78 1.91 -24.61 -15.30
C SER A 78 1.24 -23.79 -14.19
N THR A 79 1.66 -24.00 -12.94
CA THR A 79 1.19 -23.21 -11.79
C THR A 79 1.73 -21.78 -11.87
N VAL A 80 0.88 -20.79 -11.59
CA VAL A 80 1.32 -19.41 -11.38
C VAL A 80 2.02 -19.34 -10.03
N THR A 81 3.29 -18.96 -10.03
CA THR A 81 4.14 -18.92 -8.82
C THR A 81 4.71 -17.54 -8.55
N CYS A 82 4.51 -16.58 -9.46
CA CYS A 82 4.91 -15.19 -9.31
C CYS A 82 3.69 -14.30 -9.50
N LEU A 83 3.46 -13.42 -8.54
CA LEU A 83 2.40 -12.41 -8.59
C LEU A 83 3.03 -11.04 -8.36
N ALA A 84 2.78 -10.12 -9.28
CA ALA A 84 3.15 -8.73 -9.14
C ALA A 84 1.89 -7.87 -9.17
N LEU A 85 1.70 -7.05 -8.15
CA LEU A 85 0.58 -6.13 -8.03
C LEU A 85 1.15 -4.71 -7.91
N SER A 86 0.80 -3.89 -8.87
CA SER A 86 1.22 -2.50 -8.94
C SER A 86 0.01 -1.59 -8.88
N ASN A 87 0.17 -0.52 -8.12
CA ASN A 87 -0.87 0.47 -7.91
C ASN A 87 -2.13 -0.10 -7.22
N LEU A 88 -1.94 -1.09 -6.33
CA LEU A 88 -3.02 -1.69 -5.53
C LEU A 88 -3.33 -0.87 -4.25
N GLN A 89 -2.72 0.31 -4.08
CA GLN A 89 -3.24 1.26 -3.09
C GLN A 89 -4.75 1.44 -3.33
N ASN A 90 -5.49 1.72 -2.28
CA ASN A 90 -6.94 1.86 -2.39
C ASN A 90 -7.67 0.55 -2.80
N VAL A 91 -7.12 -0.67 -2.65
CA VAL A 91 -7.87 -1.93 -2.93
C VAL A 91 -7.64 -3.01 -1.86
N TYR A 92 -7.82 -2.68 -0.57
CA TYR A 92 -7.85 -3.73 0.45
C TYR A 92 -9.24 -4.34 0.57
N ASP A 93 -9.39 -5.52 -0.03
CA ASP A 93 -10.62 -6.28 0.02
C ASP A 93 -10.56 -7.38 1.09
N LYS A 94 -11.13 -7.10 2.27
CA LYS A 94 -11.27 -8.06 3.37
C LYS A 94 -12.08 -9.30 2.99
N GLU A 95 -13.07 -9.15 2.11
CA GLU A 95 -13.89 -10.28 1.66
C GLU A 95 -13.06 -11.20 0.77
N LEU A 96 -12.23 -10.63 -0.12
CA LEU A 96 -11.29 -11.40 -0.93
C LEU A 96 -10.26 -12.09 -0.05
N GLU A 97 -9.58 -11.39 0.85
CA GLU A 97 -8.55 -11.98 1.72
C GLU A 97 -9.07 -13.16 2.55
N ALA A 98 -10.31 -13.05 3.05
CA ALA A 98 -10.98 -14.09 3.82
C ALA A 98 -11.53 -15.25 2.96
N SER A 99 -11.58 -15.08 1.63
CA SER A 99 -12.15 -16.08 0.72
C SER A 99 -11.25 -17.30 0.53
N SER A 100 -11.86 -18.46 0.26
CA SER A 100 -11.11 -19.66 -0.14
C SER A 100 -10.36 -19.46 -1.45
N LEU A 101 -10.88 -18.61 -2.33
CA LEU A 101 -10.24 -18.26 -3.61
C LEU A 101 -8.86 -17.64 -3.36
N PHE A 102 -8.78 -16.64 -2.50
CA PHE A 102 -7.52 -15.99 -2.17
C PHE A 102 -6.53 -16.98 -1.55
N GLN A 103 -6.97 -17.78 -0.58
CA GLN A 103 -6.14 -18.82 0.05
C GLN A 103 -5.60 -19.84 -0.97
N SER A 104 -6.46 -20.28 -1.91
CA SER A 104 -6.15 -21.20 -3.00
C SER A 104 -5.12 -20.65 -3.99
N VAL A 105 -5.12 -19.34 -4.23
CA VAL A 105 -4.13 -18.68 -5.09
C VAL A 105 -2.81 -18.49 -4.35
N ILE A 106 -2.82 -17.90 -3.16
CA ILE A 106 -1.58 -17.52 -2.45
C ILE A 106 -0.75 -18.72 -1.99
N GLU A 107 -1.35 -19.92 -1.83
CA GLU A 107 -0.62 -21.11 -1.38
C GLU A 107 0.48 -21.58 -2.35
N ASP A 108 0.37 -21.18 -3.62
CA ASP A 108 1.34 -21.52 -4.67
C ASP A 108 2.31 -20.38 -5.01
N ILE A 109 2.05 -19.16 -4.52
CA ILE A 109 2.86 -17.99 -4.84
C ILE A 109 4.20 -18.04 -4.09
N ARG A 110 5.28 -18.15 -4.86
CA ARG A 110 6.66 -18.19 -4.38
C ARG A 110 7.36 -16.84 -4.51
N GLN A 111 6.87 -15.96 -5.37
CA GLN A 111 7.42 -14.63 -5.57
C GLN A 111 6.28 -13.61 -5.54
N LEU A 112 6.37 -12.65 -4.63
CA LEU A 112 5.41 -11.57 -4.51
C LEU A 112 6.11 -10.24 -4.71
N HIS A 113 5.57 -9.44 -5.62
CA HIS A 113 6.02 -8.08 -5.87
C HIS A 113 4.85 -7.15 -5.57
N LEU A 114 5.05 -6.22 -4.65
CA LEU A 114 4.08 -5.19 -4.33
C LEU A 114 4.69 -3.84 -4.64
N HIS A 115 4.09 -3.13 -5.58
CA HIS A 115 4.40 -1.75 -5.88
C HIS A 115 3.22 -0.89 -5.42
N VAL A 116 3.37 -0.28 -4.24
CA VAL A 116 2.35 0.60 -3.65
C VAL A 116 2.75 2.01 -3.97
N ASN A 117 2.03 2.67 -4.87
CA ASN A 117 2.33 4.05 -5.21
C ASN A 117 1.48 4.99 -4.35
N THR A 118 2.00 6.18 -4.09
CA THR A 118 1.23 7.23 -3.43
C THR A 118 0.48 8.01 -4.51
N GLU A 119 -0.84 7.82 -4.58
CA GLU A 119 -1.70 8.66 -5.43
C GLU A 119 -1.95 9.99 -4.71
N VAL A 120 -1.81 11.10 -5.43
CA VAL A 120 -1.92 12.45 -4.86
C VAL A 120 -3.36 12.94 -4.84
N ASP A 121 -4.25 12.33 -5.65
CA ASP A 121 -5.55 12.91 -5.97
C ASP A 121 -6.76 11.99 -5.72
N GLU A 122 -6.57 10.71 -5.34
CA GLU A 122 -7.70 9.87 -4.87
C GLU A 122 -8.02 10.18 -3.41
N TYR A 123 -9.30 10.47 -3.15
CA TYR A 123 -9.80 10.88 -1.85
C TYR A 123 -9.75 9.74 -0.83
N GLY A 124 -8.58 9.49 -0.22
CA GLY A 124 -8.57 8.80 1.06
C GLY A 124 -7.24 8.27 1.57
N PRO A 125 -7.16 7.99 2.87
CA PRO A 125 -6.03 7.35 3.56
C PRO A 125 -5.99 5.83 3.28
N GLU A 126 -6.61 5.38 2.19
CA GLU A 126 -7.08 4.02 2.07
C GLU A 126 -5.92 3.10 1.72
N TYR A 127 -5.38 2.49 2.76
CA TYR A 127 -4.55 1.30 2.71
C TYR A 127 -3.03 1.48 2.61
N ASP A 128 -2.50 2.51 3.28
CA ASP A 128 -1.10 2.48 3.69
C ASP A 128 -0.78 1.26 4.56
N LEU A 129 0.44 0.75 4.57
CA LEU A 129 0.78 -0.46 5.32
C LEU A 129 0.38 -0.33 6.80
N HIS A 130 -0.57 -1.17 7.22
CA HIS A 130 -0.92 -1.43 8.62
C HIS A 130 -0.63 -2.90 8.90
N ASN A 131 -0.94 -3.38 10.10
CA ASN A 131 -0.72 -4.79 10.43
C ASN A 131 -1.48 -5.71 9.46
N ASP A 132 -2.76 -5.43 9.20
CA ASP A 132 -3.62 -6.19 8.28
C ASP A 132 -2.99 -6.34 6.86
N HIS A 133 -2.40 -5.28 6.31
CA HIS A 133 -1.86 -5.33 4.93
C HIS A 133 -0.59 -6.17 4.80
N LEU A 134 0.13 -6.42 5.90
CA LEU A 134 1.28 -7.31 5.90
C LEU A 134 0.88 -8.74 6.35
N ASP A 135 -0.17 -8.90 7.14
CA ASP A 135 -0.55 -10.17 7.74
C ASP A 135 -0.85 -11.27 6.71
N TRP A 136 -1.51 -10.94 5.59
CA TRP A 136 -1.72 -11.93 4.53
C TRP A 136 -0.40 -12.37 3.87
N ILE A 137 0.56 -11.45 3.70
CA ILE A 137 1.89 -11.75 3.13
C ILE A 137 2.63 -12.70 4.08
N LEU A 138 2.60 -12.41 5.38
CA LEU A 138 3.27 -13.22 6.41
C LEU A 138 2.66 -14.62 6.54
N ARG A 139 1.41 -14.81 6.11
CA ARG A 139 0.73 -16.12 6.06
C ARG A 139 1.05 -16.94 4.81
N MET A 140 1.77 -16.39 3.82
CA MET A 140 2.11 -17.13 2.59
C MET A 140 3.14 -18.24 2.87
N PRO A 141 2.76 -19.53 2.80
CA PRO A 141 3.57 -20.61 3.36
C PRO A 141 4.85 -20.89 2.56
N VAL A 142 4.80 -20.67 1.24
CA VAL A 142 5.88 -21.03 0.30
C VAL A 142 6.63 -19.83 -0.25
N LEU A 143 6.38 -18.62 0.27
CA LEU A 143 6.97 -17.39 -0.25
C LEU A 143 8.50 -17.42 -0.16
N LYS A 144 9.17 -17.41 -1.32
CA LYS A 144 10.63 -17.45 -1.46
C LYS A 144 11.22 -16.07 -1.76
N ALA A 145 10.47 -15.21 -2.44
CA ALA A 145 10.92 -13.86 -2.78
C ALA A 145 9.84 -12.82 -2.49
N LEU A 146 10.22 -11.73 -1.83
CA LEU A 146 9.34 -10.60 -1.51
C LEU A 146 10.02 -9.31 -1.95
N TYR A 147 9.31 -8.54 -2.77
CA TYR A 147 9.77 -7.27 -3.32
C TYR A 147 8.76 -6.19 -2.94
N LEU A 148 9.20 -5.23 -2.14
CA LEU A 148 8.40 -4.08 -1.74
C LEU A 148 8.93 -2.83 -2.46
N SER A 149 8.07 -2.16 -3.21
CA SER A 149 8.44 -0.97 -3.97
C SER A 149 7.49 0.17 -3.62
N GLU A 150 8.07 1.35 -3.37
CA GLU A 150 7.37 2.58 -2.98
C GLU A 150 6.48 2.44 -1.74
N THR A 151 6.68 1.37 -0.97
CA THR A 151 5.84 1.06 0.17
C THR A 151 6.18 1.95 1.36
N ARG A 152 5.18 2.62 1.93
CA ARG A 152 5.33 3.56 3.05
C ARG A 152 4.44 3.14 4.22
N ILE A 153 4.78 3.60 5.43
CA ILE A 153 3.92 3.47 6.61
C ILE A 153 3.30 4.84 6.87
N MET A 154 1.97 4.93 6.82
CA MET A 154 1.26 6.08 7.33
C MET A 154 1.31 6.05 8.85
N THR A 155 1.87 7.11 9.43
CA THR A 155 2.09 7.19 10.89
C THR A 155 1.15 8.18 11.55
N HIS A 156 0.63 9.13 10.78
CA HIS A 156 -0.27 10.16 11.26
C HIS A 156 -1.37 10.40 10.25
N ALA A 157 -2.59 10.57 10.74
CA ALA A 157 -3.72 10.92 9.90
C ALA A 157 -4.62 11.94 10.61
N SER A 158 -5.12 12.92 9.88
CA SER A 158 -6.18 13.81 10.36
C SER A 158 -7.37 13.78 9.40
N PHE A 159 -8.53 13.49 9.96
CA PHE A 159 -9.81 13.40 9.25
C PHE A 159 -10.81 14.38 9.84
N THR A 160 -11.78 14.78 9.03
CA THR A 160 -13.03 15.38 9.46
C THR A 160 -13.98 14.28 9.93
N GLU A 161 -14.86 14.61 10.86
CA GLU A 161 -15.90 13.68 11.32
C GLU A 161 -16.80 13.21 10.18
N SER A 162 -17.09 14.07 9.20
CA SER A 162 -17.82 13.70 7.98
C SER A 162 -17.09 12.64 7.16
N PHE A 163 -15.77 12.75 7.03
CA PHE A 163 -14.97 11.78 6.31
C PHE A 163 -14.97 10.41 6.99
N ILE A 164 -14.82 10.39 8.33
CA ILE A 164 -14.90 9.14 9.10
C ILE A 164 -16.25 8.46 8.95
N LEU A 165 -17.34 9.24 8.98
CA LEU A 165 -18.69 8.70 8.81
C LEU A 165 -18.94 8.17 7.39
N GLY A 166 -18.32 8.77 6.37
CA GLY A 166 -18.46 8.36 4.98
C GLY A 166 -17.64 7.13 4.60
N MET A 167 -16.36 7.10 5.00
CA MET A 167 -15.40 6.07 4.55
C MET A 167 -15.23 4.94 5.57
N THR A 168 -15.58 5.16 6.84
CA THR A 168 -15.35 4.20 7.94
C THR A 168 -13.94 3.63 7.96
N PRO A 169 -12.89 4.48 8.02
CA PRO A 169 -11.50 4.02 7.93
C PRO A 169 -11.20 2.98 9.01
N VAL A 170 -10.37 1.99 8.66
CA VAL A 170 -9.97 0.93 9.58
C VAL A 170 -8.96 1.49 10.58
N THR A 171 -9.45 2.01 11.71
CA THR A 171 -8.62 2.68 12.74
C THR A 171 -8.37 1.83 13.99
N HIS A 172 -8.57 0.52 13.95
CA HIS A 172 -8.50 -0.31 15.17
C HIS A 172 -7.09 -0.38 15.79
N ASP A 173 -6.06 -0.29 14.95
CA ASP A 173 -4.64 -0.23 15.36
C ASP A 173 -4.13 1.21 15.57
N TRP A 174 -5.02 2.19 15.40
CA TRP A 174 -4.69 3.59 15.50
C TRP A 174 -5.10 4.15 16.85
N GLU A 175 -4.23 4.95 17.44
CA GLU A 175 -4.56 5.71 18.64
C GLU A 175 -5.19 7.04 18.22
N ARG A 176 -6.45 7.25 18.61
CA ARG A 176 -7.10 8.54 18.46
C ARG A 176 -6.56 9.50 19.53
N LEU A 177 -6.01 10.63 19.08
CA LEU A 177 -5.42 11.63 19.94
C LEU A 177 -6.48 12.62 20.48
N PRO A 178 -6.21 13.25 21.63
CA PRO A 178 -7.10 14.26 22.20
C PRO A 178 -7.27 15.48 21.27
N PHE A 179 -8.41 16.17 21.41
CA PHE A 179 -8.67 17.44 20.73
C PHE A 179 -7.54 18.46 20.96
N GLY A 180 -7.12 19.16 19.92
CA GLY A 180 -6.00 20.10 20.00
C GLY A 180 -4.62 19.48 19.75
N ALA A 181 -4.52 18.14 19.64
CA ALA A 181 -3.27 17.45 19.31
C ALA A 181 -2.73 17.96 17.97
N TYR A 182 -1.41 18.10 17.89
CA TYR A 182 -0.72 18.68 16.73
C TYR A 182 -1.22 20.07 16.31
N GLY A 183 -1.94 20.78 17.18
CA GLY A 183 -2.54 22.08 16.85
C GLY A 183 -3.81 21.99 15.99
N PHE A 184 -4.39 20.81 15.78
CA PHE A 184 -5.70 20.66 15.15
C PHE A 184 -6.80 21.08 16.12
N GLN A 185 -7.41 22.24 15.87
CA GLN A 185 -8.38 22.88 16.77
C GLN A 185 -9.81 22.91 16.19
N SER A 186 -10.06 22.37 15.00
CA SER A 186 -11.44 22.25 14.51
C SER A 186 -12.13 21.15 15.30
N ARG A 187 -13.36 21.42 15.77
CA ARG A 187 -14.14 20.47 16.58
C ARG A 187 -14.42 19.16 15.84
N ASN A 188 -14.36 19.21 14.52
CA ASN A 188 -14.63 18.06 13.65
C ASN A 188 -13.33 17.33 13.28
N ASP A 189 -12.16 17.81 13.72
CA ASP A 189 -10.89 17.15 13.44
C ASP A 189 -10.71 15.94 14.36
N ALA A 190 -10.49 14.79 13.77
CA ALA A 190 -10.11 13.56 14.44
C ALA A 190 -8.70 13.21 13.99
N VAL A 191 -7.78 13.25 14.95
CA VAL A 191 -6.36 13.02 14.73
C VAL A 191 -5.99 11.64 15.24
N PHE A 192 -5.24 10.90 14.44
CA PHE A 192 -4.82 9.54 14.73
C PHE A 192 -3.30 9.41 14.58
N THR A 193 -2.71 8.57 15.42
CA THR A 193 -1.31 8.14 15.30
C THR A 193 -1.24 6.62 15.21
N TYR A 194 -0.37 6.13 14.33
CA TYR A 194 -0.03 4.73 14.21
C TYR A 194 1.42 4.52 14.65
N HIS A 195 1.59 3.57 15.57
CA HIS A 195 2.89 3.31 16.21
C HIS A 195 3.74 2.27 15.47
N GLY A 196 3.23 1.66 14.40
CA GLY A 196 4.01 0.72 13.59
C GLY A 196 5.21 1.40 12.94
N ARG A 197 6.34 0.68 12.89
CA ARG A 197 7.62 1.14 12.35
C ARG A 197 8.26 0.08 11.47
N TRP A 198 9.12 0.49 10.55
CA TRP A 198 9.75 -0.44 9.63
C TRP A 198 10.58 -1.50 10.34
N HIS A 199 11.32 -1.16 11.41
CA HIS A 199 12.05 -2.17 12.19
C HIS A 199 11.15 -3.27 12.75
N TYR A 200 9.92 -2.94 13.18
CA TYR A 200 8.94 -3.93 13.64
C TYR A 200 8.53 -4.87 12.49
N PHE A 201 8.18 -4.31 11.33
CA PHE A 201 7.76 -5.09 10.17
C PHE A 201 8.90 -5.94 9.58
N PHE A 202 10.12 -5.41 9.50
CA PHE A 202 11.30 -6.19 9.10
C PHE A 202 11.56 -7.35 10.07
N GLY A 203 11.39 -7.10 11.38
CA GLY A 203 11.43 -8.14 12.40
C GLY A 203 10.42 -9.26 12.15
N ARG A 204 9.17 -8.89 11.85
CA ARG A 204 8.09 -9.85 11.52
C ARG A 204 8.36 -10.63 10.24
N ILE A 205 8.76 -9.96 9.16
CA ILE A 205 9.16 -10.62 7.88
C ILE A 205 10.28 -11.62 8.16
N LYS A 206 11.30 -11.24 8.93
CA LYS A 206 12.40 -12.12 9.32
C LYS A 206 11.90 -13.31 10.15
N SER A 207 11.00 -13.09 11.12
CA SER A 207 10.56 -14.13 12.05
C SER A 207 9.49 -15.06 11.49
N GLU A 208 8.58 -14.58 10.65
CA GLU A 208 7.40 -15.34 10.20
C GLU A 208 7.62 -15.96 8.82
N LEU A 209 8.28 -15.26 7.89
CA LEU A 209 8.59 -15.79 6.55
C LEU A 209 9.87 -16.60 6.54
N LYS A 210 9.85 -17.78 7.16
CA LYS A 210 11.02 -18.68 7.28
C LYS A 210 11.53 -19.21 5.94
N THR A 211 10.65 -19.29 4.94
CA THR A 211 10.97 -19.77 3.59
C THR A 211 11.56 -18.69 2.69
N LEU A 212 11.51 -17.41 3.10
CA LEU A 212 11.98 -16.26 2.33
C LEU A 212 13.51 -16.28 2.19
N VAL A 213 13.97 -16.37 0.95
CA VAL A 213 15.39 -16.37 0.58
C VAL A 213 15.78 -15.14 -0.23
N ASP A 214 14.84 -14.39 -0.80
CA ASP A 214 15.10 -13.11 -1.47
C ASP A 214 14.18 -12.04 -0.93
N PHE A 215 14.76 -10.96 -0.41
CA PHE A 215 14.01 -9.81 0.06
C PHE A 215 14.61 -8.56 -0.56
N ARG A 216 13.76 -7.72 -1.14
CA ARG A 216 14.16 -6.44 -1.71
C ARG A 216 13.16 -5.38 -1.32
N ILE A 217 13.68 -4.19 -1.06
CA ILE A 217 12.89 -3.01 -0.81
C ILE A 217 13.50 -1.82 -1.56
N ALA A 218 12.65 -1.01 -2.21
CA ALA A 218 13.09 0.12 -3.01
C ALA A 218 12.12 1.31 -2.87
N TRP A 219 12.68 2.51 -2.93
CA TRP A 219 11.96 3.78 -2.86
C TRP A 219 12.64 4.83 -3.74
N GLY A 220 11.88 5.84 -4.18
CA GLY A 220 12.41 7.08 -4.75
C GLY A 220 13.01 6.95 -6.14
N LYS A 221 13.05 5.74 -6.71
CA LYS A 221 13.30 5.52 -8.14
C LYS A 221 11.97 5.13 -8.75
N SER A 222 11.03 6.08 -8.78
CA SER A 222 10.02 6.07 -9.81
C SER A 222 10.82 6.11 -11.12
N VAL A 223 11.10 4.94 -11.68
CA VAL A 223 11.41 4.81 -13.09
C VAL A 223 10.19 5.45 -13.72
N SER A 224 10.33 6.71 -14.12
CA SER A 224 9.25 7.48 -14.70
C SER A 224 8.64 6.61 -15.78
N LEU A 225 7.42 6.09 -15.53
CA LEU A 225 6.67 5.20 -16.42
C LEU A 225 6.19 5.95 -17.69
N GLY A 226 6.86 7.04 -18.05
CA GLY A 226 6.73 7.67 -19.36
C GLY A 226 7.36 6.77 -20.41
N GLY A 227 6.61 5.77 -20.85
CA GLY A 227 6.82 5.04 -22.11
C GLY A 227 7.62 3.74 -22.04
N ASP A 228 8.55 3.58 -21.08
CA ASP A 228 9.41 2.40 -20.98
C ASP A 228 9.41 1.85 -19.54
N ALA A 229 8.23 1.45 -19.04
CA ALA A 229 8.16 0.60 -17.87
C ALA A 229 9.00 -0.66 -18.15
N VAL A 230 10.25 -0.70 -17.67
CA VAL A 230 11.10 -1.87 -17.83
C VAL A 230 10.36 -2.99 -17.10
N PRO A 231 9.90 -4.05 -17.80
CA PRO A 231 9.21 -5.14 -17.14
C PRO A 231 10.07 -5.61 -15.98
N TRP A 232 9.49 -5.84 -14.79
CA TRP A 232 10.24 -6.25 -13.60
C TRP A 232 11.12 -7.49 -13.85
N THR A 233 10.72 -8.35 -14.79
CA THR A 233 11.50 -9.50 -15.29
C THR A 233 12.87 -9.10 -15.86
N ARG A 234 13.06 -7.82 -16.21
CA ARG A 234 14.26 -7.21 -16.76
C ARG A 234 14.93 -6.22 -15.83
N GLU A 235 14.39 -5.92 -14.64
CA GLU A 235 15.16 -5.15 -13.68
C GLU A 235 16.44 -5.95 -13.38
N PRO A 236 17.62 -5.41 -13.74
CA PRO A 236 18.85 -6.12 -13.45
C PRO A 236 18.90 -6.28 -11.93
N ARG A 237 19.60 -7.33 -11.48
CA ARG A 237 20.06 -7.50 -10.09
C ARG A 237 21.02 -6.37 -9.71
N LEU A 238 20.63 -5.12 -9.94
CA LEU A 238 21.33 -3.96 -9.45
C LEU A 238 21.36 -4.17 -7.95
N ALA A 239 22.57 -4.42 -7.47
CA ALA A 239 22.95 -4.35 -6.08
C ALA A 239 22.76 -2.90 -5.64
N ILE A 240 21.53 -2.41 -5.67
CA ILE A 240 21.15 -1.21 -4.96
C ILE A 240 21.26 -1.68 -3.52
N GLU A 241 22.31 -1.19 -2.86
CA GLU A 241 22.39 -1.31 -1.41
C GLU A 241 21.04 -0.85 -0.87
N PRO A 242 20.35 -1.67 -0.06
CA PRO A 242 19.01 -1.37 0.40
C PRO A 242 19.10 -0.16 1.32
N GLU A 243 18.93 1.01 0.73
CA GLU A 243 18.96 2.30 1.38
C GLU A 243 17.55 2.62 1.86
N LEU A 244 17.42 2.91 3.14
CA LEU A 244 16.15 3.34 3.70
C LEU A 244 15.79 4.69 3.13
N SER A 245 14.58 4.79 2.58
CA SER A 245 14.07 6.09 2.18
C SER A 245 13.87 6.99 3.39
N ILE A 246 14.26 8.25 3.24
CA ILE A 246 13.84 9.34 4.11
C ILE A 246 12.32 9.56 4.07
N SER A 247 11.64 9.08 3.02
CA SER A 247 10.18 9.17 2.84
C SER A 247 9.45 7.86 3.13
N ARG A 248 10.06 6.94 3.90
CA ARG A 248 9.46 5.63 4.25
C ARG A 248 8.31 5.71 5.26
N TYR A 249 8.17 6.87 5.91
CA TYR A 249 7.03 7.25 6.73
C TYR A 249 6.29 8.38 6.05
N MET A 250 4.97 8.39 6.17
CA MET A 250 4.12 9.43 5.60
C MET A 250 2.99 9.81 6.54
N VAL A 251 2.33 10.92 6.19
CA VAL A 251 1.21 11.50 6.92
C VAL A 251 0.09 11.82 5.95
N PHE A 252 -1.15 11.67 6.41
CA PHE A 252 -2.35 12.02 5.68
C PHE A 252 -3.06 13.19 6.35
N ASN A 253 -3.42 14.21 5.59
CA ASN A 253 -4.18 15.34 6.10
C ASN A 253 -5.29 15.74 5.13
N GLU A 254 -6.54 15.52 5.54
CA GLU A 254 -7.72 15.89 4.75
C GLU A 254 -7.93 17.42 4.66
N SER A 255 -7.62 18.18 5.71
CA SER A 255 -8.13 19.55 5.88
C SER A 255 -7.29 20.65 5.21
N ARG A 256 -6.15 20.33 4.59
CA ARG A 256 -5.35 21.32 3.83
C ARG A 256 -5.89 21.54 2.42
N GLY A 257 -7.03 22.25 2.37
CA GLY A 257 -7.78 22.61 1.17
C GLY A 257 -7.11 23.60 0.22
N PHE A 258 -6.13 23.15 -0.58
CA PHE A 258 -5.83 23.80 -1.86
C PHE A 258 -5.82 22.86 -3.08
N SER A 259 -5.93 21.53 -2.91
CA SER A 259 -6.08 20.59 -4.04
C SER A 259 -6.69 19.23 -3.69
N GLY A 260 -7.12 18.99 -2.45
CA GLY A 260 -7.64 17.68 -2.01
C GLY A 260 -6.89 17.15 -0.78
N PRO A 261 -7.31 16.00 -0.22
CA PRO A 261 -6.53 15.28 0.78
C PRO A 261 -5.14 14.97 0.22
N GLY A 262 -4.09 15.25 0.99
CA GLY A 262 -2.72 15.09 0.52
C GLY A 262 -1.93 14.08 1.36
N ILE A 263 -1.30 13.14 0.67
CA ILE A 263 -0.23 12.32 1.22
C ILE A 263 1.10 13.03 0.94
N TYR A 264 1.82 13.44 1.99
CA TYR A 264 3.05 14.21 1.83
C TYR A 264 4.27 13.45 2.35
N PRO A 265 4.94 12.65 1.50
CA PRO A 265 6.33 12.33 1.73
C PRO A 265 7.17 13.56 1.38
N MET A 266 7.60 14.34 2.37
CA MET A 266 8.57 15.39 2.06
C MET A 266 9.88 14.76 1.60
N ARG A 267 10.53 15.41 0.64
CA ARG A 267 11.82 15.00 0.07
C ARG A 267 12.99 15.05 1.08
N ASN A 268 12.76 15.50 2.31
CA ASN A 268 13.74 15.51 3.40
C ASN A 268 13.32 14.63 4.59
N GLY A 269 12.19 13.93 4.51
CA GLY A 269 11.63 13.11 5.59
C GLY A 269 10.89 13.87 6.70
N GLU A 270 10.82 15.20 6.60
CA GLU A 270 10.04 16.01 7.54
C GLU A 270 8.54 15.73 7.39
N MET A 271 7.87 15.46 8.50
CA MET A 271 6.43 15.30 8.54
C MET A 271 5.78 16.63 8.93
N TYR A 272 5.25 17.36 7.95
CA TYR A 272 4.47 18.58 8.18
C TYR A 272 3.06 18.24 8.67
N PHE A 273 2.97 17.54 9.80
CA PHE A 273 1.72 17.16 10.43
C PHE A 273 1.44 18.09 11.61
N GLY A 274 0.57 19.08 11.37
CA GLY A 274 0.23 20.09 12.36
C GLY A 274 1.46 20.87 12.86
N ASN A 275 1.66 20.90 14.17
CA ASN A 275 2.78 21.59 14.84
C ASN A 275 3.91 20.67 15.33
N GLY A 276 3.85 19.37 15.04
CA GLY A 276 4.83 18.38 15.54
C GLY A 276 4.75 18.04 17.03
N ASN A 277 3.81 18.62 17.78
CA ASN A 277 3.57 18.32 19.20
C ASN A 277 2.22 17.60 19.40
N PRO A 278 2.21 16.33 19.88
CA PRO A 278 0.96 15.61 20.12
C PRO A 278 0.13 16.20 21.28
N ASP A 279 0.73 17.03 22.14
CA ASP A 279 0.04 17.58 23.30
C ASP A 279 -1.07 18.57 22.88
N PRO A 280 -2.28 18.44 23.46
CA PRO A 280 -3.36 19.41 23.28
C PRO A 280 -2.90 20.83 23.53
N GLN A 281 -3.02 21.66 22.50
CA GLN A 281 -2.78 23.09 22.67
C GLN A 281 -4.06 23.77 23.20
N PRO A 282 -3.95 24.73 24.14
CA PRO A 282 -5.08 25.51 24.58
C PRO A 282 -5.72 26.23 23.39
N LEU A 283 -7.07 26.30 23.38
CA LEU A 283 -7.83 27.04 22.37
C LEU A 283 -7.32 28.49 22.35
N GLN A 284 -6.80 28.93 21.21
CA GLN A 284 -6.47 30.34 21.05
C GLN A 284 -7.77 31.12 20.88
N GLN A 285 -7.99 32.13 21.72
CA GLN A 285 -9.18 32.99 21.64
C GLN A 285 -9.28 33.77 20.31
N ASP A 286 -8.15 33.93 19.61
CA ASP A 286 -8.01 34.84 18.47
C ASP A 286 -8.15 34.19 17.09
N SER A 287 -8.49 32.90 16.99
CA SER A 287 -8.60 32.14 15.72
C SER A 287 -7.37 32.22 14.81
N ARG A 288 -6.24 32.75 15.29
CA ARG A 288 -5.01 32.83 14.50
C ARG A 288 -4.39 31.44 14.43
N PRO A 289 -3.87 31.03 13.26
CA PRO A 289 -3.07 29.82 13.17
C PRO A 289 -1.91 29.90 14.17
N ILE A 290 -1.67 28.82 14.91
CA ILE A 290 -0.49 28.72 15.77
C ILE A 290 0.74 28.89 14.87
N ASP A 291 1.55 29.91 15.13
CA ASP A 291 2.82 30.09 14.46
C ASP A 291 3.79 29.01 14.94
N ASN A 292 3.87 27.92 14.18
CA ASN A 292 4.78 26.81 14.45
C ASN A 292 6.12 26.99 13.75
N SER A 293 6.44 28.18 13.21
CA SER A 293 7.66 28.41 12.44
C SER A 293 8.95 28.15 13.25
N GLY A 294 8.87 28.07 14.58
CA GLY A 294 9.99 27.77 15.47
C GLY A 294 10.11 26.32 15.94
N VAL A 295 9.14 25.44 15.68
CA VAL A 295 9.20 24.02 16.09
C VAL A 295 9.57 23.20 14.86
N PRO A 296 10.74 22.51 14.86
CA PRO A 296 11.10 21.65 13.74
C PRO A 296 10.06 20.53 13.61
N PRO A 297 9.61 20.21 12.39
CA PRO A 297 8.69 19.10 12.17
C PRO A 297 9.32 17.79 12.63
N ALA A 298 8.49 16.87 13.12
CA ALA A 298 8.96 15.53 13.46
C ALA A 298 9.50 14.84 12.19
N ASN A 299 10.67 14.22 12.28
CA ASN A 299 11.25 13.42 11.21
C ASN A 299 11.39 11.98 11.71
N LEU A 300 10.34 11.17 11.57
CA LEU A 300 10.37 9.78 12.03
C LEU A 300 11.41 8.94 11.29
N ALA A 301 11.73 9.31 10.05
CA ALA A 301 12.78 8.66 9.29
C ALA A 301 14.16 8.88 9.93
N GLU A 302 14.44 10.07 10.44
CA GLU A 302 15.67 10.34 11.19
C GLU A 302 15.62 9.68 12.59
N MET A 303 14.52 9.85 13.31
CA MET A 303 14.36 9.32 14.68
C MET A 303 14.52 7.79 14.76
N HIS A 304 14.11 7.05 13.73
CA HIS A 304 14.17 5.59 13.68
C HIS A 304 15.21 5.06 12.69
N GLU A 305 16.14 5.89 12.20
CA GLU A 305 17.12 5.47 11.20
C GLU A 305 17.95 4.26 11.67
N VAL A 306 18.46 4.33 12.90
CA VAL A 306 19.32 3.29 13.47
C VAL A 306 18.59 1.96 13.59
N ASP A 307 17.39 1.96 14.18
CA ASP A 307 16.60 0.76 14.42
C ASP A 307 16.13 0.13 13.10
N ASP A 308 15.60 0.95 12.18
CA ASP A 308 15.13 0.49 10.88
C ASP A 308 16.28 -0.11 10.06
N LYS A 309 17.46 0.51 10.11
CA LYS A 309 18.64 0.06 9.36
C LYS A 309 19.16 -1.25 9.91
N GLN A 310 19.26 -1.36 11.23
CA GLN A 310 19.68 -2.60 11.89
C GLN A 310 18.71 -3.73 11.56
N ALA A 311 17.40 -3.51 11.69
CA ALA A 311 16.39 -4.52 11.41
C ALA A 311 16.37 -4.97 9.93
N LEU A 312 16.58 -4.03 9.00
CA LEU A 312 16.73 -4.34 7.58
C LEU A 312 17.97 -5.19 7.30
N GLN A 313 19.12 -4.82 7.86
CA GLN A 313 20.36 -5.61 7.75
C GLN A 313 20.19 -7.02 8.30
N ASP A 314 19.56 -7.13 9.46
CA ASP A 314 19.21 -8.40 10.11
C ASP A 314 18.34 -9.30 9.22
N LEU A 315 17.34 -8.71 8.56
CA LEU A 315 16.48 -9.40 7.62
C LEU A 315 17.25 -9.88 6.38
N LEU A 316 18.08 -9.01 5.79
CA LEU A 316 18.89 -9.33 4.61
C LEU A 316 19.91 -10.43 4.90
N GLN A 317 20.55 -10.39 6.06
CA GLN A 317 21.46 -11.44 6.49
C GLN A 317 20.70 -12.76 6.69
N ALA A 318 19.51 -12.74 7.29
CA ALA A 318 18.69 -13.93 7.48
C ALA A 318 18.24 -14.54 6.15
N THR A 319 17.81 -13.73 5.17
CA THR A 319 17.42 -14.22 3.84
C THR A 319 18.62 -14.76 3.07
N PHE A 320 19.78 -14.11 3.14
CA PHE A 320 21.02 -14.61 2.56
C PHE A 320 21.43 -15.96 3.16
N ALA A 321 21.40 -16.11 4.49
CA ALA A 321 21.76 -17.35 5.16
C ALA A 321 20.86 -18.53 4.75
N ARG A 322 19.58 -18.28 4.42
CA ARG A 322 18.64 -19.32 3.96
C ARG A 322 18.87 -19.77 2.51
N ARG A 323 19.71 -19.07 1.74
CA ARG A 323 20.09 -19.47 0.38
C ARG A 323 21.15 -20.58 0.34
N LEU A 324 21.97 -20.67 1.39
CA LEU A 324 23.12 -21.57 1.52
C LEU A 324 22.67 -22.96 1.97
#